data_AF-A0A851HHF1-F1
#
_entry.id   AF-A0A851HHF1-F1
#
_cell.length_a   1.000
_cell.length_b   1.000
_cell.length_c   1.000
_cell.angle_alpha   90.00
_cell.angle_beta   90.00
_cell.angle_gamma   90.00
#
_symmetry.space_group_name_H-M   'P 1'
#
loop_
_entity.id
_entity.type
_entity.pdbx_description
1 polymer ?
#
loop_
_entity_poly.entity_id
_entity_poly.type
_entity_poly.pdbx_seq_one_letter_code
_entity_poly.pdbx_strand_id
1 'polypeptide(L)'
;MNKNKKQVLLKKMIVVSLLIAISFFLEMVFVKLFHGGHHCHTTLIRIELLPLILIGFLFGWKFSFFSNLLYVAIHICMEYAMDRHFFELLLKDTDSKTVLFLGLLFFVFVMPYLACTISGFFHRKDLRHLSQGKVIAGSLSLIAIVQIISYAIFSFLLYNKQAHAILHEYESVIKDSNLPYKLIFGYYTLSVVLQNIVIGFILYFLNPILKVNLESFSLE
;
A
#
# COMPACT_ATOMS: atom_id res chain seq x y z
N MET A 1 -9.81 -9.97 32.60
CA MET A 1 -10.45 -9.51 31.36
C MET A 1 -11.68 -10.37 31.07
N ASN A 2 -12.88 -9.77 31.00
CA ASN A 2 -14.18 -10.45 30.91
C ASN A 2 -14.27 -11.39 29.66
N LYS A 3 -14.93 -12.55 29.77
CA LYS A 3 -15.00 -13.59 28.73
C LYS A 3 -15.57 -13.05 27.40
N ASN A 4 -16.56 -12.16 27.48
CA ASN A 4 -17.16 -11.50 26.30
C ASN A 4 -16.16 -10.59 25.57
N LYS A 5 -15.32 -9.84 26.30
CA LYS A 5 -14.29 -8.99 25.69
C LYS A 5 -13.26 -9.79 24.89
N LYS A 6 -12.90 -11.00 25.39
CA LYS A 6 -11.99 -11.91 24.67
C LYS A 6 -12.61 -12.43 23.37
N GLN A 7 -13.89 -12.80 23.40
CA GLN A 7 -14.60 -13.29 22.20
C GLN A 7 -14.77 -12.19 21.14
N VAL A 8 -15.12 -10.97 21.54
CA VAL A 8 -15.21 -9.83 20.61
C VAL A 8 -13.84 -9.52 19.98
N LEU A 9 -12.77 -9.54 20.78
CA LEU A 9 -11.42 -9.36 20.28
C LEU A 9 -11.03 -10.44 19.26
N LEU A 10 -11.31 -11.70 19.57
CA LEU A 10 -11.01 -12.82 18.68
C LEU A 10 -11.76 -12.69 17.35
N LYS A 11 -13.05 -12.35 17.38
CA LYS A 11 -13.83 -12.10 16.15
C LYS A 11 -13.21 -10.99 15.30
N LYS A 12 -12.78 -9.88 15.92
CA LYS A 12 -12.08 -8.81 15.20
C LYS A 12 -10.78 -9.29 14.56
N MET A 13 -9.98 -10.07 15.29
CA MET A 13 -8.73 -10.63 14.75
C MET A 13 -9.00 -11.54 13.55
N ILE A 14 -10.02 -12.40 13.61
CA ILE A 14 -10.41 -13.28 12.50
C ILE A 14 -10.77 -12.45 11.25
N VAL A 15 -11.60 -11.42 11.40
CA VAL A 15 -11.99 -10.57 10.26
C VAL A 15 -10.81 -9.80 9.70
N VAL A 16 -9.93 -9.26 10.56
CA VAL A 16 -8.70 -8.59 10.12
C VAL A 16 -7.79 -9.55 9.35
N SER A 17 -7.57 -10.77 9.85
CA SER A 17 -6.79 -11.79 9.15
C SER A 17 -7.40 -12.17 7.80
N LEU A 18 -8.73 -12.28 7.72
CA LEU A 18 -9.43 -12.54 6.45
C LEU A 18 -9.22 -11.39 5.45
N LEU A 19 -9.34 -10.13 5.90
CA LEU A 19 -9.11 -8.96 5.04
C LEU A 19 -7.67 -8.87 4.55
N ILE A 20 -6.68 -9.19 5.40
CA ILE A 20 -5.27 -9.31 5.00
C ILE A 20 -5.11 -10.40 3.93
N ALA A 21 -5.72 -11.58 4.12
CA ALA A 21 -5.65 -12.65 3.14
C ALA A 21 -6.28 -12.28 1.79
N ILE A 22 -7.43 -11.57 1.82
CA ILE A 22 -8.06 -11.03 0.61
C ILE A 22 -7.14 -10.02 -0.08
N SER A 23 -6.47 -9.15 0.69
CA SER A 23 -5.49 -8.20 0.15
C SER A 23 -4.39 -8.91 -0.65
N PHE A 24 -3.77 -9.94 -0.06
CA PHE A 24 -2.75 -10.73 -0.76
C PHE A 24 -3.30 -11.45 -1.98
N PHE A 25 -4.51 -12.01 -1.88
CA PHE A 25 -5.14 -12.67 -3.02
C PHE A 25 -5.39 -11.69 -4.18
N LEU A 26 -5.90 -10.50 -3.87
CA LEU A 26 -6.10 -9.44 -4.85
C LEU A 26 -4.78 -9.02 -5.50
N GLU A 27 -3.74 -8.82 -4.71
CA GLU A 27 -2.42 -8.48 -5.22
C GLU A 27 -1.91 -9.55 -6.19
N MET A 28 -1.89 -10.82 -5.79
CA MET A 28 -1.39 -11.92 -6.61
C MET A 28 -2.19 -12.09 -7.91
N VAL A 29 -3.51 -11.92 -7.86
CA VAL A 29 -4.38 -12.02 -9.04
C VAL A 29 -4.16 -10.83 -9.99
N PHE A 30 -4.11 -9.60 -9.46
CA PHE A 30 -3.98 -8.39 -10.29
C PHE A 30 -2.57 -8.20 -10.87
N VAL A 31 -1.52 -8.53 -10.10
CA VAL A 31 -0.14 -8.54 -10.61
C VAL A 31 -0.01 -9.51 -11.78
N LYS A 32 -0.58 -10.73 -11.64
CA LYS A 32 -0.51 -11.75 -12.68
C LYS A 32 -1.37 -11.45 -13.91
N LEU A 33 -2.58 -10.92 -13.73
CA LEU A 33 -3.52 -10.67 -14.84
C LEU A 33 -3.18 -9.41 -15.65
N PHE A 34 -2.75 -8.32 -15.01
CA PHE A 34 -2.64 -7.02 -15.68
C PHE A 34 -1.20 -6.61 -15.99
N HIS A 35 -0.19 -7.22 -15.35
CA HIS A 35 1.20 -6.77 -15.48
C HIS A 35 2.16 -7.89 -15.91
N GLY A 36 1.62 -9.00 -16.44
CA GLY A 36 2.42 -10.05 -17.10
C GLY A 36 3.46 -10.76 -16.23
N GLY A 37 3.39 -10.63 -14.90
CA GLY A 37 4.38 -11.18 -13.97
C GLY A 37 5.58 -10.27 -13.67
N HIS A 38 5.54 -8.97 -14.02
CA HIS A 38 6.55 -8.00 -13.59
C HIS A 38 6.40 -7.60 -12.11
N HIS A 39 7.47 -7.03 -11.53
CA HIS A 39 7.58 -6.67 -10.11
C HIS A 39 6.40 -5.83 -9.57
N CYS A 40 5.96 -6.14 -8.34
CA CYS A 40 4.75 -5.61 -7.72
C CYS A 40 4.73 -4.08 -7.58
N HIS A 41 5.89 -3.43 -7.48
CA HIS A 41 5.99 -1.97 -7.36
C HIS A 41 5.56 -1.21 -8.64
N THR A 42 5.53 -1.89 -9.79
CA THR A 42 5.19 -1.29 -11.09
C THR A 42 3.70 -1.30 -11.41
N THR A 43 2.83 -1.75 -10.52
CA THR A 43 1.40 -1.83 -10.81
C THR A 43 0.72 -0.45 -10.85
N LEU A 44 -0.05 -0.19 -11.91
CA LEU A 44 -0.80 1.08 -12.06
C LEU A 44 -1.93 1.21 -11.04
N ILE A 45 -2.66 0.13 -10.77
CA ILE A 45 -3.81 0.11 -9.87
C ILE A 45 -3.57 -0.95 -8.80
N ARG A 46 -3.40 -0.50 -7.56
CA ARG A 46 -3.17 -1.33 -6.38
C ARG A 46 -4.48 -1.57 -5.62
N ILE A 47 -5.31 -2.46 -6.14
CA ILE A 47 -6.64 -2.73 -5.55
C ILE A 47 -6.54 -3.46 -4.20
N GLU A 48 -5.42 -4.12 -3.92
CA GLU A 48 -5.10 -4.74 -2.64
C GLU A 48 -5.15 -3.75 -1.46
N LEU A 49 -4.95 -2.44 -1.69
CA LEU A 49 -5.10 -1.46 -0.61
C LEU A 49 -6.55 -1.33 -0.11
N LEU A 50 -7.55 -1.78 -0.87
CA LEU A 50 -8.97 -1.68 -0.50
C LEU A 50 -9.27 -2.42 0.83
N PRO A 51 -8.98 -3.73 0.99
CA PRO A 51 -9.12 -4.41 2.27
C PRO A 51 -8.36 -3.75 3.43
N LEU A 52 -7.16 -3.22 3.16
CA LEU A 52 -6.31 -2.57 4.17
C LEU A 52 -6.92 -1.27 4.70
N ILE A 53 -7.47 -0.45 3.80
CA ILE A 53 -8.23 0.76 4.14
C ILE A 53 -9.52 0.38 4.89
N LEU A 54 -10.17 -0.71 4.49
CA LEU A 54 -11.40 -1.16 5.12
C LEU A 54 -11.18 -1.58 6.59
N ILE A 55 -10.05 -2.22 6.91
CA ILE A 55 -9.69 -2.55 8.30
C ILE A 55 -9.71 -1.30 9.19
N GLY A 56 -9.19 -0.18 8.70
CA GLY A 56 -9.21 1.08 9.45
C GLY A 56 -10.62 1.58 9.70
N PHE A 57 -11.46 1.63 8.67
CA PHE A 57 -12.85 2.04 8.83
C PHE A 57 -13.64 1.15 9.79
N LEU A 58 -13.37 -0.15 9.83
CA LEU A 58 -14.12 -1.12 10.63
C LEU A 58 -13.62 -1.21 12.08
N PHE A 59 -12.31 -1.16 12.31
CA PHE A 59 -11.72 -1.50 13.61
C PHE A 59 -10.88 -0.37 14.24
N GLY A 60 -10.72 0.75 13.52
CA GLY A 60 -10.00 1.93 13.98
C GLY A 60 -8.48 1.85 13.82
N TRP A 61 -7.82 2.94 14.18
CA TRP A 61 -6.40 3.17 13.89
C TRP A 61 -5.46 2.07 14.44
N LYS A 62 -5.71 1.56 15.66
CA LYS A 62 -4.81 0.56 16.29
C LYS A 62 -4.77 -0.73 15.49
N PHE A 63 -5.93 -1.28 15.16
CA PHE A 63 -6.02 -2.52 14.37
C PHE A 63 -5.47 -2.29 12.97
N SER A 64 -5.79 -1.16 12.34
CA SER A 64 -5.27 -0.80 11.03
C SER A 64 -3.74 -0.73 11.00
N PHE A 65 -3.13 -0.03 11.96
CA PHE A 65 -1.69 0.12 12.03
C PHE A 65 -0.98 -1.24 12.11
N PHE A 66 -1.36 -2.09 13.07
CA PHE A 66 -0.72 -3.40 13.22
C PHE A 66 -1.01 -4.33 12.05
N SER A 67 -2.20 -4.27 11.45
CA SER A 67 -2.53 -5.07 10.27
C SER A 67 -1.75 -4.66 9.03
N ASN A 68 -1.60 -3.34 8.78
CA ASN A 68 -0.83 -2.82 7.66
C ASN A 68 0.65 -3.10 7.85
N LEU A 69 1.16 -2.98 9.08
CA LEU A 69 2.54 -3.36 9.40
C LEU A 69 2.80 -4.85 9.17
N LEU A 70 1.87 -5.71 9.60
CA LEU A 70 1.94 -7.16 9.35
C LEU A 70 1.89 -7.47 7.86
N TYR A 71 0.99 -6.83 7.11
CA TYR A 71 0.91 -6.96 5.67
C TYR A 71 2.25 -6.63 5.01
N VAL A 72 2.81 -5.45 5.33
CA VAL A 72 4.10 -5.01 4.80
C VAL A 72 5.21 -6.00 5.16
N ALA A 73 5.25 -6.52 6.39
CA ALA A 73 6.26 -7.48 6.79
C ALA A 73 6.18 -8.80 6.00
N ILE A 74 4.96 -9.36 5.86
CA ILE A 74 4.74 -10.58 5.06
C ILE A 74 5.12 -10.32 3.60
N HIS A 75 4.73 -9.17 3.07
CA HIS A 75 5.01 -8.82 1.69
C HIS A 75 6.51 -8.68 1.41
N ILE A 76 7.24 -7.96 2.27
CA ILE A 76 8.70 -7.86 2.16
C ILE A 76 9.34 -9.25 2.19
N CYS A 77 8.86 -10.16 3.06
CA CYS A 77 9.34 -11.54 3.08
C CYS A 77 9.04 -12.28 1.77
N MET A 78 7.86 -12.07 1.18
CA MET A 78 7.48 -12.68 -0.10
C MET A 78 8.31 -12.12 -1.25
N GLU A 79 8.42 -10.80 -1.38
CA GLU A 79 9.22 -10.16 -2.43
C GLU A 79 10.69 -10.57 -2.29
N TYR A 80 11.24 -10.61 -1.07
CA TYR A 80 12.60 -11.09 -0.82
C TYR A 80 12.79 -12.57 -1.20
N ALA A 81 11.81 -13.43 -0.92
CA ALA A 81 11.87 -14.84 -1.29
C ALA A 81 11.77 -15.02 -2.82
N MET A 82 10.96 -14.22 -3.49
CA MET A 82 10.84 -14.21 -4.95
C MET A 82 12.11 -13.66 -5.61
N ASP A 83 12.62 -12.53 -5.11
CA ASP A 83 13.83 -11.89 -5.61
C ASP A 83 15.06 -12.78 -5.41
N ARG A 84 15.25 -13.42 -4.24
CA ARG A 84 16.34 -14.40 -4.03
C ARG A 84 16.33 -15.53 -5.07
N HIS A 85 15.18 -15.86 -5.64
CA HIS A 85 15.05 -16.86 -6.69
C HIS A 85 15.44 -16.33 -8.08
N PHE A 86 15.47 -15.01 -8.28
CA PHE A 86 15.83 -14.31 -9.53
C PHE A 86 17.19 -13.58 -9.47
N PHE A 87 17.69 -13.19 -8.28
CA PHE A 87 18.85 -12.30 -8.07
C PHE A 87 20.21 -12.99 -7.94
N GLU A 88 20.31 -14.32 -8.08
CA GLU A 88 21.60 -15.00 -8.23
C GLU A 88 22.40 -14.47 -9.45
N LEU A 89 21.76 -13.74 -10.37
CA LEU A 89 22.38 -13.16 -11.56
C LEU A 89 22.90 -11.70 -11.45
N LEU A 90 22.60 -10.91 -10.41
CA LEU A 90 22.77 -9.43 -10.44
C LEU A 90 23.60 -8.79 -9.32
N LEU A 91 24.08 -9.57 -8.34
CA LEU A 91 24.83 -9.06 -7.17
C LEU A 91 26.35 -8.94 -7.43
N LYS A 92 26.76 -7.97 -8.25
CA LYS A 92 28.19 -7.62 -8.41
C LYS A 92 28.55 -6.15 -8.14
N ASP A 93 27.69 -5.36 -7.50
CA ASP A 93 28.03 -3.97 -7.17
C ASP A 93 27.20 -3.45 -5.98
N THR A 94 27.82 -3.20 -4.83
CA THR A 94 27.14 -3.33 -3.52
C THR A 94 26.75 -2.03 -2.79
N ASP A 95 27.46 -0.92 -2.93
CA ASP A 95 27.24 0.21 -2.00
C ASP A 95 26.24 1.25 -2.52
N SER A 96 26.33 1.67 -3.79
CA SER A 96 25.40 2.64 -4.39
C SER A 96 23.98 2.10 -4.54
N LYS A 97 23.84 0.79 -4.73
CA LYS A 97 22.54 0.10 -4.87
C LYS A 97 21.79 -0.06 -3.55
N THR A 98 22.49 -0.12 -2.41
CA THR A 98 21.88 -0.37 -1.10
C THR A 98 20.98 0.77 -0.66
N VAL A 99 21.41 2.02 -0.84
CA VAL A 99 20.60 3.20 -0.47
C VAL A 99 19.40 3.36 -1.42
N LEU A 100 19.54 3.05 -2.71
CA LEU A 100 18.41 3.05 -3.65
C LEU A 100 17.37 2.01 -3.25
N PHE A 101 17.84 0.80 -2.93
CA PHE A 101 17.00 -0.31 -2.49
C PHE A 101 16.26 0.01 -1.18
N LEU A 102 16.97 0.54 -0.17
CA LEU A 102 16.35 1.00 1.07
C LEU A 102 15.35 2.13 0.83
N GLY A 103 15.67 3.04 -0.08
CA GLY A 103 14.77 4.10 -0.52
C GLY A 103 13.48 3.57 -1.13
N LEU A 104 13.59 2.60 -2.03
CA LEU A 104 12.46 1.95 -2.68
C LEU A 104 11.62 1.18 -1.65
N LEU A 105 12.27 0.37 -0.81
CA LEU A 105 11.63 -0.38 0.26
C LEU A 105 10.85 0.55 1.21
N PHE A 106 11.44 1.66 1.61
CA PHE A 106 10.80 2.52 2.60
C PHE A 106 9.74 3.44 2.00
N PHE A 107 10.09 4.20 0.95
CA PHE A 107 9.26 5.28 0.41
C PHE A 107 8.30 4.84 -0.69
N VAL A 108 8.62 3.76 -1.41
CA VAL A 108 7.70 3.23 -2.44
C VAL A 108 6.82 2.11 -1.89
N PHE A 109 7.33 1.40 -0.87
CA PHE A 109 6.67 0.24 -0.31
C PHE A 109 6.12 0.51 1.10
N VAL A 110 6.92 0.50 2.16
CA VAL A 110 6.45 0.59 3.56
C VAL A 110 5.51 1.79 3.81
N MET A 111 5.92 3.00 3.44
CA MET A 111 5.17 4.23 3.73
C MET A 111 3.80 4.28 3.04
N PRO A 112 3.67 4.03 1.72
CA PRO A 112 2.38 3.98 1.05
C PRO A 112 1.36 3.00 1.64
N TYR A 113 1.81 1.83 2.12
CA TYR A 113 0.93 0.87 2.78
C TYR A 113 0.54 1.33 4.19
N LEU A 114 1.49 1.85 4.97
CA LEU A 114 1.19 2.39 6.31
C LEU A 114 0.27 3.62 6.25
N ALA A 115 0.29 4.39 5.15
CA ALA A 115 -0.63 5.50 4.94
C ALA A 115 -2.11 5.06 5.04
N CYS A 116 -2.44 3.82 4.64
CA CYS A 116 -3.80 3.26 4.75
C CYS A 116 -4.35 3.29 6.19
N THR A 117 -3.47 3.34 7.19
CA THR A 117 -3.82 3.50 8.62
C THR A 117 -4.63 4.76 8.89
N ILE A 118 -4.50 5.80 8.06
CA ILE A 118 -5.21 7.07 8.20
C ILE A 118 -6.73 6.88 8.21
N SER A 119 -7.24 5.91 7.43
CA SER A 119 -8.67 5.54 7.43
C SER A 119 -9.19 5.21 8.83
N GLY A 120 -8.34 4.63 9.69
CA GLY A 120 -8.68 4.26 11.06
C GLY A 120 -8.90 5.43 12.02
N PHE A 121 -8.45 6.65 11.69
CA PHE A 121 -8.77 7.84 12.48
C PHE A 121 -10.23 8.29 12.30
N PHE A 122 -10.86 7.90 11.20
CA PHE A 122 -12.25 8.23 10.90
C PHE A 122 -13.26 7.20 11.45
N HIS A 123 -12.77 6.16 12.11
CA HIS A 123 -13.61 5.13 12.70
C HIS A 123 -14.49 5.69 13.83
N ARG A 124 -15.80 5.46 13.72
CA ARG A 124 -16.77 5.68 14.79
C ARG A 124 -17.50 4.39 15.13
N LYS A 125 -17.80 4.20 16.42
CA LYS A 125 -18.50 3.01 16.93
C LYS A 125 -19.92 2.87 16.38
N ASP A 126 -20.56 3.99 16.05
CA ASP A 126 -21.92 4.04 15.51
C ASP A 126 -21.98 3.77 13.99
N LEU A 127 -20.84 3.47 13.35
CA LEU A 127 -20.71 3.15 11.92
C LEU A 127 -21.26 4.21 10.95
N ARG A 128 -21.70 5.38 11.45
CA ARG A 128 -22.30 6.44 10.62
C ARG A 128 -21.31 7.01 9.61
N HIS A 129 -20.02 6.95 9.90
CA HIS A 129 -18.94 7.38 9.01
C HIS A 129 -18.88 6.56 7.72
N LEU A 130 -19.31 5.29 7.72
CA LEU A 130 -19.34 4.44 6.52
C LEU A 130 -20.29 4.99 5.45
N SER A 131 -21.41 5.59 5.85
CA SER A 131 -22.38 6.19 4.92
C SER A 131 -22.03 7.61 4.47
N GLN A 132 -20.96 8.21 4.99
CA GLN A 132 -20.60 9.60 4.71
C GLN A 132 -19.52 9.68 3.63
N GLY A 133 -19.93 9.92 2.38
CA GLY A 133 -18.99 10.05 1.26
C GLY A 133 -17.88 11.09 1.49
N LYS A 134 -18.15 12.16 2.23
CA LYS A 134 -17.13 13.16 2.63
C LYS A 134 -16.02 12.56 3.49
N VAL A 135 -16.35 11.61 4.36
CA VAL A 135 -15.36 10.93 5.21
C VAL A 135 -14.47 10.03 4.35
N ILE A 136 -15.07 9.27 3.43
CA ILE A 136 -14.33 8.41 2.48
C ILE A 136 -13.39 9.26 1.61
N ALA A 137 -13.91 10.32 1.00
CA ALA A 137 -13.12 11.23 0.18
C ALA A 137 -11.99 11.89 1.00
N GLY A 138 -12.29 12.33 2.23
CA GLY A 138 -11.31 12.94 3.13
C GLY A 138 -10.18 11.97 3.50
N SER A 139 -10.51 10.72 3.86
CA SER A 139 -9.49 9.73 4.19
C SER A 139 -8.62 9.37 2.99
N LEU A 140 -9.22 9.17 1.82
CA LEU A 140 -8.49 8.81 0.60
C LEU A 140 -7.59 9.96 0.14
N SER A 141 -8.05 11.20 0.26
CA SER A 141 -7.24 12.39 -0.03
C SER A 141 -6.00 12.47 0.87
N LEU A 142 -6.15 12.21 2.18
CA LEU A 142 -5.02 12.20 3.11
C LEU A 142 -4.04 11.05 2.84
N ILE A 143 -4.55 9.86 2.52
CA ILE A 143 -3.73 8.72 2.10
C ILE A 143 -2.92 9.09 0.84
N ALA A 144 -3.59 9.65 -0.17
CA ALA A 144 -2.96 10.08 -1.42
C ALA A 144 -1.86 11.12 -1.19
N ILE A 145 -2.09 12.11 -0.33
CA ILE A 145 -1.08 13.13 0.02
C ILE A 145 0.17 12.47 0.60
N VAL A 146 0.02 11.57 1.57
CA VAL A 146 1.17 10.86 2.18
C VAL A 146 1.91 10.01 1.15
N GLN A 147 1.17 9.31 0.28
CA GLN A 147 1.76 8.52 -0.81
C GLN A 147 2.55 9.38 -1.78
N ILE A 148 1.97 10.48 -2.28
CA ILE A 148 2.63 11.40 -3.22
C ILE A 148 3.89 12.01 -2.59
N ILE A 149 3.84 12.42 -1.32
CA ILE A 149 5.02 12.93 -0.60
C ILE A 149 6.10 11.85 -0.53
N SER A 150 5.73 10.61 -0.21
CA SER A 150 6.67 9.48 -0.15
C SER A 150 7.35 9.25 -1.50
N TYR A 151 6.56 9.18 -2.58
CA TYR A 151 7.08 9.00 -3.94
C TYR A 151 7.91 10.20 -4.42
N ALA A 152 7.59 11.43 -3.99
CA ALA A 152 8.40 12.60 -4.27
C ALA A 152 9.78 12.51 -3.61
N ILE A 153 9.82 12.11 -2.33
CA ILE A 153 11.10 11.90 -1.62
C ILE A 153 11.93 10.84 -2.33
N PHE A 154 11.33 9.71 -2.70
CA PHE A 154 12.04 8.68 -3.46
C PHE A 154 12.58 9.20 -4.80
N SER A 155 11.72 9.82 -5.62
CA SER A 155 12.06 10.18 -7.00
C SER A 155 13.05 11.34 -7.08
N PHE A 156 12.84 12.41 -6.29
CA PHE A 156 13.65 13.62 -6.38
C PHE A 156 14.88 13.61 -5.48
N LEU A 157 14.82 12.97 -4.31
CA LEU A 157 15.94 13.01 -3.35
C LEU A 157 16.85 11.80 -3.46
N LEU A 158 16.32 10.61 -3.73
CA LEU A 158 17.12 9.38 -3.77
C LEU A 158 17.48 9.00 -5.21
N TYR A 159 16.48 8.80 -6.07
CA TYR A 159 16.71 8.35 -7.44
C TYR A 159 17.51 9.38 -8.26
N ASN A 160 17.14 10.66 -8.23
CA ASN A 160 17.86 11.70 -8.98
C ASN A 160 19.34 11.83 -8.57
N LYS A 161 19.65 11.79 -7.27
CA LYS A 161 21.03 11.93 -6.76
C LYS A 161 21.89 10.73 -7.15
N GLN A 162 21.32 9.53 -7.15
CA GLN A 162 22.07 8.31 -7.43
C GLN A 162 22.14 7.95 -8.90
N ALA A 163 21.11 8.26 -9.69
CA ALA A 163 21.17 8.16 -11.14
C ALA A 163 22.35 9.01 -11.66
N HIS A 164 22.49 10.25 -11.19
CA HIS A 164 23.63 11.10 -11.54
C HIS A 164 25.00 10.51 -11.14
N ALA A 165 25.10 9.86 -9.96
CA ALA A 165 26.34 9.24 -9.52
C ALA A 165 26.73 8.01 -10.36
N ILE A 166 25.75 7.15 -10.68
CA ILE A 166 25.96 5.94 -11.49
C ILE A 166 26.26 6.31 -12.95
N LEU A 167 25.60 7.31 -13.51
CA LEU A 167 25.84 7.77 -14.89
C LEU A 167 27.22 8.38 -15.09
N HIS A 168 27.73 9.11 -14.11
CA HIS A 168 29.06 9.72 -14.18
C HIS A 168 30.18 8.67 -14.18
N GLU A 169 29.91 7.46 -13.66
CA GLU A 169 30.85 6.34 -13.68
C GLU A 169 30.80 5.55 -15.00
N TYR A 170 29.68 5.62 -15.74
CA TYR A 170 29.43 4.87 -16.99
C TYR A 170 29.22 5.76 -18.22
N GLU A 171 29.60 7.04 -18.15
CA GLU A 171 29.34 8.09 -19.15
C GLU A 171 29.96 7.80 -20.54
N SER A 172 30.87 6.84 -20.63
CA SER A 172 31.46 6.38 -21.89
C SER A 172 30.65 5.29 -22.63
N VAL A 173 29.63 4.67 -22.02
CA VAL A 173 28.97 3.48 -22.58
C VAL A 173 27.46 3.64 -22.83
N ILE A 174 26.74 4.51 -22.10
CA ILE A 174 25.26 4.54 -22.17
C ILE A 174 24.74 5.98 -22.21
N LYS A 175 24.47 6.48 -23.42
CA LYS A 175 23.97 7.85 -23.65
C LYS A 175 22.46 8.02 -23.53
N ASP A 176 21.66 6.96 -23.39
CA ASP A 176 20.20 7.06 -23.62
C ASP A 176 19.27 6.25 -22.69
N SER A 177 19.74 5.64 -21.60
CA SER A 177 18.84 4.85 -20.72
C SER A 177 18.28 5.62 -19.50
N ASN A 178 18.38 6.95 -19.47
CA ASN A 178 17.89 7.74 -18.34
C ASN A 178 16.40 7.98 -18.43
N LEU A 179 15.61 7.10 -17.82
CA LEU A 179 14.22 7.44 -17.52
C LEU A 179 14.24 8.63 -16.53
N PRO A 180 13.76 9.82 -16.91
CA PRO A 180 13.86 10.99 -16.04
C PRO A 180 13.02 10.79 -14.78
N TYR A 181 13.59 11.15 -13.62
CA TYR A 181 12.92 11.08 -12.30
C TYR A 181 11.52 11.74 -12.30
N LYS A 182 11.31 12.75 -13.16
CA LYS A 182 10.01 13.40 -13.37
C LYS A 182 8.96 12.45 -13.95
N LEU A 183 9.34 11.56 -14.87
CA LEU A 183 8.43 10.54 -15.41
C LEU A 183 8.11 9.47 -14.37
N ILE A 184 9.10 9.03 -13.57
CA ILE A 184 8.86 8.10 -12.45
C ILE A 184 7.89 8.70 -11.43
N PHE A 185 8.10 9.95 -11.04
CA PHE A 185 7.19 10.65 -10.15
C PHE A 185 5.80 10.85 -10.77
N GLY A 186 5.73 11.22 -12.05
CA GLY A 186 4.47 11.37 -12.78
C GLY A 186 3.69 10.06 -12.85
N TYR A 187 4.38 8.95 -13.08
CA TYR A 187 3.82 7.61 -13.07
C TYR A 187 3.21 7.25 -11.70
N TYR A 188 3.98 7.41 -10.61
CA TYR A 188 3.47 7.14 -9.27
C TYR A 188 2.29 8.05 -8.90
N THR A 189 2.36 9.33 -9.26
CA THR A 189 1.25 10.27 -9.01
C THR A 189 -0.01 9.84 -9.75
N LEU A 190 0.11 9.48 -11.03
CA LEU A 190 -1.01 8.99 -11.82
C LEU A 190 -1.60 7.69 -11.23
N SER A 191 -0.74 6.76 -10.83
CA SER A 191 -1.14 5.51 -10.17
C SER A 191 -1.95 5.79 -8.90
N VAL A 192 -1.47 6.69 -8.02
CA VAL A 192 -2.19 7.10 -6.81
C VAL A 192 -3.56 7.68 -7.14
N VAL A 193 -3.65 8.57 -8.12
CA VAL A 193 -4.91 9.21 -8.50
C VAL A 193 -5.90 8.17 -9.02
N LEU A 194 -5.50 7.33 -9.97
CA LEU A 194 -6.36 6.29 -10.54
C LEU A 194 -6.80 5.29 -9.48
N GLN A 195 -5.87 4.85 -8.64
CA GLN A 195 -6.15 3.94 -7.54
C GLN A 195 -7.18 4.53 -6.56
N ASN A 196 -7.03 5.79 -6.14
CA ASN A 196 -7.97 6.43 -5.22
C ASN A 196 -9.35 6.61 -5.84
N ILE A 197 -9.44 6.87 -7.16
CA ILE A 197 -10.72 6.92 -7.86
C ILE A 197 -11.41 5.54 -7.81
N VAL A 198 -10.68 4.47 -8.15
CA VAL A 198 -11.22 3.10 -8.14
C VAL A 198 -11.64 2.67 -6.74
N ILE A 199 -10.76 2.82 -5.75
CA ILE A 199 -11.06 2.46 -4.35
C ILE A 199 -12.20 3.31 -3.80
N GLY A 200 -12.21 4.61 -4.09
CA GLY A 200 -13.27 5.52 -3.66
C GLY A 200 -14.62 5.14 -4.23
N PHE A 201 -14.68 4.78 -5.51
CA PHE A 201 -15.87 4.24 -6.15
C PHE A 201 -16.36 2.97 -5.45
N ILE A 202 -15.48 1.98 -5.23
CA ILE A 202 -15.85 0.72 -4.57
C ILE A 202 -16.35 0.97 -3.14
N LEU A 203 -15.64 1.77 -2.33
CA LEU A 203 -16.01 2.08 -0.96
C LEU A 203 -17.33 2.84 -0.87
N TYR A 204 -17.64 3.71 -1.84
CA TYR A 204 -18.90 4.44 -1.88
C TYR A 204 -20.11 3.49 -1.92
N PHE A 205 -20.03 2.40 -2.70
CA PHE A 205 -21.09 1.39 -2.76
C PHE A 205 -21.02 0.34 -1.65
N LEU A 206 -19.81 -0.08 -1.29
CA LEU A 206 -19.61 -1.16 -0.32
C LEU A 206 -19.93 -0.72 1.12
N ASN A 207 -19.57 0.50 1.50
CA ASN A 207 -19.67 0.96 2.89
C ASN A 207 -21.12 1.05 3.42
N PRO A 208 -22.11 1.53 2.65
CA PRO A 208 -23.51 1.47 3.07
C PRO A 208 -23.99 0.04 3.32
N ILE A 209 -23.64 -0.91 2.44
CA ILE A 209 -24.02 -2.32 2.58
C ILE A 209 -23.38 -2.92 3.84
N LEU A 210 -22.10 -2.63 4.08
CA LEU A 210 -21.38 -3.07 5.27
C LEU A 210 -22.00 -2.52 6.55
N LYS A 211 -22.42 -1.25 6.56
CA LYS A 211 -23.08 -0.64 7.72
C LYS A 211 -24.34 -1.42 8.10
N VAL A 212 -25.23 -1.69 7.15
CA VAL A 212 -26.48 -2.43 7.40
C VAL A 212 -26.19 -3.82 7.96
N ASN A 213 -25.25 -4.55 7.34
CA ASN A 213 -24.89 -5.89 7.79
C ASN A 213 -24.26 -5.86 9.20
N LEU A 214 -23.35 -4.94 9.48
CA LEU A 214 -22.68 -4.85 10.78
C LEU A 214 -23.60 -4.39 11.91
N GLU A 215 -24.57 -3.52 11.63
CA GLU A 215 -25.64 -3.17 12.57
C GLU A 215 -26.50 -4.39 12.88
N SER A 216 -26.83 -5.21 11.88
CA SER A 216 -27.57 -6.47 12.09
C SER A 216 -26.78 -7.53 12.85
N PHE A 217 -25.44 -7.49 12.74
CA PHE A 217 -24.51 -8.39 13.42
C PHE A 217 -24.13 -7.93 14.84
N SER A 218 -24.68 -6.80 15.32
CA SER A 218 -24.24 -6.05 16.50
C SER A 218 -23.45 -6.89 17.51
N LEU A 219 -22.12 -6.79 17.38
CA LEU A 219 -21.11 -7.35 18.25
C LEU A 219 -21.06 -6.56 19.56
N GLU A 220 -22.14 -6.61 20.35
CA GLU A 220 -22.07 -6.28 21.78
C GLU A 220 -21.36 -7.37 22.58
#